data_AF-A0A4Q0GNE3-F1
#
_entry.id   AF-A0A4Q0GNE3-F1
#
_cell.length_a   1.000
_cell.length_b   1.000
_cell.length_c   1.000
_cell.angle_alpha   90.00
_cell.angle_beta   90.00
_cell.angle_gamma   90.00
#
_symmetry.space_group_name_H-M   'P 1'
#
loop_
_entity.id
_entity.type
_entity.pdbx_description
1 polymer ?
#
loop_
_entity_poly.entity_id
_entity_poly.type
_entity_poly.pdbx_seq_one_letter_code
_entity_poly.pdbx_strand_id
1 'polypeptide(L)'
;MTDQGLPETECVQAWRAQVRYHQDRAEQEQGLARRSQSDAARKAHSLLREHHLLLAASAEQVAVMPDAAPPQSSALQHTGWLMRESYRDAN
;
A
#
# COMPACT_ATOMS: atom_id res chain seq x y z
N MET A 1 -30.23 24.80 -6.89
CA MET A 1 -30.15 23.59 -6.07
C MET A 1 -28.68 23.30 -5.86
N THR A 2 -28.16 23.62 -4.68
CA THR A 2 -26.77 23.31 -4.32
C THR A 2 -26.69 21.82 -4.02
N ASP A 3 -26.04 21.09 -4.91
CA ASP A 3 -25.55 19.74 -4.64
C ASP A 3 -24.44 19.87 -3.58
N GLN A 4 -24.86 19.93 -2.31
CA GLN A 4 -23.93 19.83 -1.19
C GLN A 4 -23.48 18.37 -1.16
N GLY A 5 -22.39 18.10 -1.88
CA GLY A 5 -21.70 16.82 -1.82
C GLY A 5 -21.59 16.39 -0.37
N LEU A 6 -22.08 15.18 -0.08
CA LEU A 6 -22.14 14.63 1.27
C LEU A 6 -20.77 14.81 1.95
N PRO A 7 -20.73 15.23 3.24
CA PRO A 7 -19.48 15.42 3.95
C PRO A 7 -18.70 14.11 3.92
N GLU A 8 -17.46 14.20 3.45
CA GLU A 8 -16.56 13.07 3.39
C GLU A 8 -16.34 12.54 4.81
N THR A 9 -16.70 11.28 5.06
CA THR A 9 -16.62 10.73 6.41
C THR A 9 -15.16 10.53 6.83
N GLU A 10 -14.89 10.55 8.13
CA GLU A 10 -13.55 10.24 8.67
C GLU A 10 -13.03 8.88 8.17
N CYS A 11 -13.94 7.92 7.90
CA CYS A 11 -13.61 6.63 7.33
C CYS A 11 -13.07 6.76 5.89
N VAL A 12 -13.72 7.54 5.04
CA VAL A 12 -13.25 7.79 3.66
C VAL A 12 -11.89 8.48 3.67
N GLN A 13 -11.68 9.46 4.56
CA GLN A 13 -10.38 10.11 4.73
C GLN A 13 -9.30 9.13 5.19
N ALA A 14 -9.62 8.22 6.13
CA ALA A 14 -8.69 7.20 6.58
C ALA A 14 -8.29 6.23 5.46
N TRP A 15 -9.24 5.82 4.60
CA TRP A 15 -8.93 5.00 3.43
C TRP A 15 -8.10 5.75 2.39
N ARG A 16 -8.39 7.02 2.11
CA ARG A 16 -7.54 7.85 1.23
C ARG A 16 -6.13 8.03 1.77
N ALA A 17 -5.97 8.15 3.08
CA ALA A 17 -4.65 8.17 3.71
C ALA A 17 -3.90 6.84 3.52
N GLN A 18 -4.59 5.69 3.56
CA GLN A 18 -3.99 4.39 3.23
C GLN A 18 -3.58 4.28 1.75
N VAL A 19 -4.39 4.79 0.84
CA VAL A 19 -4.03 4.88 -0.60
C VAL A 19 -2.72 5.62 -0.74
N ARG A 20 -2.63 6.82 -0.15
CA ARG A 20 -1.43 7.65 -0.22
C ARG A 20 -0.21 6.97 0.38
N TYR A 21 -0.38 6.36 1.55
CA TYR A 21 0.68 5.59 2.21
C TYR A 21 1.24 4.49 1.29
N HIS A 22 0.37 3.70 0.66
CA HIS A 22 0.82 2.63 -0.22
C HIS A 22 1.46 3.14 -1.52
N GLN A 23 0.99 4.24 -2.08
CA GLN A 23 1.63 4.90 -3.22
C GLN A 23 3.05 5.38 -2.87
N ASP A 24 3.21 6.08 -1.74
CA ASP A 24 4.52 6.57 -1.27
C ASP A 24 5.50 5.40 -1.03
N ARG A 25 5.01 4.27 -0.49
CA ARG A 25 5.82 3.06 -0.29
C ARG A 25 6.21 2.41 -1.62
N ALA A 26 5.31 2.37 -2.59
CA ALA A 26 5.62 1.86 -3.93
C ALA A 26 6.72 2.70 -4.62
N GLU A 27 6.70 4.02 -4.46
CA GLU A 27 7.77 4.91 -4.95
C GLU A 27 9.11 4.65 -4.24
N GLN A 28 9.08 4.47 -2.91
CA GLN A 28 10.27 4.13 -2.14
C GLN A 28 10.89 2.82 -2.63
N GLU A 29 10.09 1.77 -2.78
CA GLU A 29 10.54 0.45 -3.26
C GLU A 29 11.08 0.55 -4.70
N GLN A 30 10.48 1.37 -5.56
CA GLN A 30 11.04 1.64 -6.89
C GLN A 30 12.43 2.28 -6.82
N GLY A 31 12.62 3.25 -5.92
CA GLY A 31 13.91 3.88 -5.68
C GLY A 31 14.97 2.89 -5.18
N LEU A 32 14.58 1.96 -4.30
CA LEU A 32 15.46 0.90 -3.80
C LEU A 32 15.81 -0.11 -4.90
N ALA A 33 14.84 -0.55 -5.70
CA ALA A 33 15.08 -1.43 -6.84
C ALA A 33 16.10 -0.83 -7.82
N ARG A 34 15.97 0.46 -8.16
CA ARG A 34 16.89 1.16 -9.07
C ARG A 34 18.32 1.25 -8.54
N ARG A 35 18.50 1.39 -7.22
CA ARG A 35 19.83 1.49 -6.59
C ARG A 35 20.43 0.14 -6.21
N SER A 36 19.66 -0.95 -6.33
CA SER A 36 20.12 -2.28 -5.94
C SER A 36 21.15 -2.85 -6.91
N GLN A 37 22.26 -3.31 -6.35
CA GLN A 37 23.37 -3.95 -7.07
C GLN A 37 23.15 -5.46 -7.25
N SER A 38 22.16 -6.05 -6.60
CA SER A 38 21.81 -7.47 -6.70
C SER A 38 20.50 -7.64 -7.47
N ASP A 39 20.49 -8.54 -8.46
CA ASP A 39 19.29 -8.86 -9.23
C ASP A 39 18.18 -9.46 -8.34
N ALA A 40 18.55 -10.27 -7.35
CA ALA A 40 17.61 -10.82 -6.37
C ALA A 40 16.95 -9.71 -5.54
N ALA A 41 17.75 -8.77 -5.03
CA ALA A 41 17.23 -7.65 -4.26
C ALA A 41 16.39 -6.69 -5.14
N ARG A 42 16.81 -6.44 -6.39
CA ARG A 42 16.04 -5.64 -7.35
C ARG A 42 14.67 -6.27 -7.61
N LYS A 43 14.62 -7.59 -7.79
CA LYS A 43 13.38 -8.34 -7.98
C LYS A 43 12.48 -8.27 -6.74
N ALA A 44 13.05 -8.44 -5.54
CA ALA A 44 12.30 -8.33 -4.28
C ALA A 44 11.64 -6.95 -4.12
N HIS A 45 12.40 -5.87 -4.33
CA HIS A 45 11.85 -4.50 -4.28
C HIS A 45 10.78 -4.26 -5.36
N SER A 46 10.93 -4.85 -6.54
CA SER A 46 9.91 -4.74 -7.60
C SER A 46 8.60 -5.44 -7.21
N LEU A 47 8.67 -6.62 -6.57
CA LEU A 47 7.50 -7.34 -6.06
C LEU A 47 6.83 -6.57 -4.90
N LEU A 48 7.61 -6.00 -3.98
CA LEU A 48 7.08 -5.17 -2.88
C LEU A 48 6.37 -3.92 -3.41
N ARG A 49 6.94 -3.27 -4.43
CA ARG A 49 6.28 -2.16 -5.13
C ARG A 49 4.93 -2.59 -5.69
N GLU A 50 4.88 -3.69 -6.43
CA GLU A 50 3.64 -4.20 -7.03
C GLU A 50 2.59 -4.52 -5.97
N HIS A 51 2.99 -5.15 -4.87
CA HIS A 51 2.12 -5.42 -3.73
C HIS A 51 1.52 -4.14 -3.15
N HIS A 52 2.33 -3.09 -2.94
CA HIS A 52 1.83 -1.81 -2.46
C HIS A 52 0.85 -1.15 -3.45
N LEU A 53 1.08 -1.25 -4.76
CA LEU A 53 0.13 -0.73 -5.76
C LEU A 53 -1.22 -1.48 -5.72
N LEU A 54 -1.21 -2.80 -5.52
CA LEU A 54 -2.43 -3.59 -5.34
C LEU A 54 -3.19 -3.19 -4.06
N LEU A 55 -2.48 -2.94 -2.96
CA LEU A 55 -3.09 -2.47 -1.73
C LEU A 55 -3.67 -1.06 -1.87
N ALA A 56 -2.98 -0.16 -2.58
CA ALA A 56 -3.50 1.17 -2.89
C ALA A 56 -4.79 1.08 -3.71
N ALA A 57 -4.81 0.29 -4.78
CA ALA A 57 -6.01 0.08 -5.60
C ALA A 57 -7.17 -0.53 -4.80
N SER A 58 -6.88 -1.45 -3.88
CA SER A 58 -7.89 -2.03 -2.99
C SER A 58 -8.44 -0.98 -2.02
N ALA A 59 -7.58 -0.15 -1.44
CA ALA A 59 -8.00 0.94 -0.56
C ALA A 59 -8.81 2.02 -1.31
N GLU A 60 -8.50 2.31 -2.57
CA GLU A 60 -9.29 3.21 -3.42
C GLU A 60 -10.71 2.66 -3.64
N GLN A 61 -10.84 1.35 -3.88
CA GLN A 61 -12.15 0.70 -4.03
C GLN A 61 -12.96 0.78 -2.74
N VAL A 62 -12.34 0.53 -1.57
CA VAL A 62 -13.04 0.60 -0.28
C VAL A 62 -13.41 2.04 0.10
N ALA A 63 -12.61 3.03 -0.27
CA ALA A 63 -12.88 4.44 0.02
C ALA A 63 -14.20 4.95 -0.59
N VAL A 64 -14.70 4.31 -1.65
CA VAL A 64 -15.97 4.65 -2.30
C VAL A 64 -17.12 3.72 -1.93
N MET A 65 -16.86 2.69 -1.11
CA MET A 65 -17.90 1.79 -0.65
C MET A 65 -18.75 2.45 0.46
N PRO A 66 -20.08 2.38 0.36
CA PRO A 66 -20.94 2.78 1.47
C PRO A 66 -20.70 1.86 2.67
N ASP A 67 -20.74 2.42 3.88
CA ASP A 67 -20.58 1.71 5.16
C ASP A 67 -19.26 0.93 5.31
N ALA A 68 -18.20 1.34 4.60
CA ALA A 68 -16.88 0.76 4.79
C ALA A 68 -16.42 0.87 6.25
N ALA A 69 -15.94 -0.23 6.81
CA ALA A 69 -15.26 -0.20 8.11
C ALA A 69 -13.94 0.57 7.98
N PRO A 70 -13.47 1.25 9.03
CA PRO A 70 -12.17 1.93 9.01
C PRO A 70 -11.03 0.93 8.77
N PRO A 71 -9.95 1.35 8.09
CA PRO A 71 -8.81 0.49 7.82
C PRO A 71 -8.17 0.02 9.12
N GLN A 72 -7.94 -1.28 9.25
CA GLN A 72 -7.17 -1.84 10.35
C GLN A 72 -5.68 -1.63 10.07
N SER A 73 -4.94 -1.12 11.06
CA SER A 73 -3.49 -0.88 10.95
C SER A 73 -2.71 -2.21 10.86
N SER A 74 -2.64 -2.78 9.67
CA SER A 74 -1.95 -4.06 9.37
C SER A 74 -0.56 -3.84 8.76
N ALA A 75 -0.21 -2.59 8.43
CA ALA A 75 0.95 -2.22 7.64
C ALA A 75 2.30 -2.71 8.21
N LEU A 76 2.45 -2.75 9.54
CA LEU A 76 3.70 -3.19 10.17
C LEU A 76 3.84 -4.71 10.24
N GLN A 77 2.73 -5.45 10.44
CA GLN A 77 2.78 -6.90 10.57
C GLN A 77 2.95 -7.60 9.23
N HIS A 78 2.24 -7.13 8.19
CA HIS A 78 2.25 -7.77 6.88
C HIS A 78 3.57 -7.52 6.12
N THR A 79 4.08 -6.29 6.14
CA THR A 79 5.37 -5.95 5.51
C THR A 79 6.54 -6.68 6.19
N GLY A 80 6.52 -6.79 7.52
CA GLY A 80 7.51 -7.55 8.26
C GLY A 80 7.50 -9.05 7.96
N TRP A 81 6.33 -9.62 7.63
CA TRP A 81 6.22 -11.01 7.19
C TRP A 81 6.78 -11.22 5.79
N LEU A 82 6.41 -10.38 4.80
CA LEU A 82 6.90 -10.48 3.43
C LEU A 82 8.43 -10.31 3.32
N MET A 83 9.02 -9.39 4.09
CA MET A 83 10.48 -9.25 4.14
C MET A 83 11.16 -10.50 4.69
N ARG A 84 10.66 -11.06 5.81
CA ARG A 84 11.22 -12.29 6.38
C ARG A 84 11.14 -13.47 5.41
N GLU A 85 10.05 -13.58 4.66
CA GLU A 85 9.91 -14.65 3.66
C GLU A 85 10.87 -14.44 2.48
N SER A 86 11.05 -13.19 2.02
CA SER A 86 11.99 -12.89 0.90
C SER A 86 13.47 -13.15 1.22
N TYR A 87 13.87 -13.12 2.50
CA TYR A 87 15.21 -13.51 2.94
C TYR A 87 15.34 -15.00 3.25
N ARG A 88 14.22 -15.73 3.33
CA ARG A 88 14.19 -17.16 3.67
C ARG A 88 14.59 -18.04 2.47
N ASP A 89 14.23 -17.62 1.26
CA ASP A 89 14.62 -18.30 0.02
C ASP A 89 16.09 -18.05 -0.40
N ALA A 90 16.82 -17.22 0.35
CA ALA A 90 18.23 -16.90 0.11
C ALA A 90 19.21 -17.71 0.98
N ASN A 91 18.73 -18.70 1.73
CA ASN A 91 19.49 -19.57 2.62
C ASN A 91 19.16 -21.05 2.38
#